data_AF-A0A7S2USR8-F1
#
_entry.id   AF-A0A7S2USR8-F1
#
_cell.length_a   1.000
_cell.length_b   1.000
_cell.length_c   1.000
_cell.angle_alpha   90.00
_cell.angle_beta   90.00
_cell.angle_gamma   90.00
#
_symmetry.space_group_name_H-M   'P 1'
#
loop_
_entity.id
_entity.type
_entity.pdbx_description
1 polymer ?
#
loop_
_entity_poly.entity_id
_entity_poly.type
_entity_poly.pdbx_seq_one_letter_code
_entity_poly.pdbx_strand_id
1 'polypeptide(L)'
;VRLKYYPLPVRCTGIKRTRASGGDGGRGAVEEVQLELVKEEGAPRPKGNITWVPGGGSVACEVRLYQHLFDCEDVPDDSWEHHLNPASEVVCPRALVDPSIIAGKGHPSAFTHYQFERFGFFVVDPDTKPDGSTLVFNRTVTLRESGPKKESSGDNSSRKEQQAAQLAAKAARENIAPEDFFKSQTDKYSAFDAEGLPTHDKDGEPLSKSMIKKLKKEQDKQRKLFNKKKSKA
;
A
#
# COMPACT_ATOMS: atom_id res chain seq x y z
N VAL A 1 14.51 -6.12 8.24
CA VAL A 1 13.16 -6.57 8.68
C VAL A 1 13.33 -7.65 9.73
N ARG A 2 12.26 -8.20 10.31
CA ARG A 2 12.36 -9.41 11.15
C ARG A 2 11.55 -10.53 10.51
N LEU A 3 12.12 -11.73 10.51
CA LEU A 3 11.40 -12.93 10.13
C LEU A 3 10.49 -13.34 11.29
N LYS A 4 9.21 -13.58 11.05
CA LYS A 4 8.26 -13.92 12.12
C LYS A 4 8.74 -15.18 12.86
N TYR A 5 8.59 -15.20 14.18
CA TYR A 5 9.08 -16.25 15.08
C TYR A 5 10.60 -16.45 15.14
N TYR A 6 11.37 -15.73 14.33
CA TYR A 6 12.83 -15.77 14.41
C TYR A 6 13.33 -14.77 15.46
N PRO A 7 14.31 -15.13 16.31
CA PRO A 7 14.71 -14.30 17.45
C PRO A 7 15.41 -13.01 17.03
N LEU A 8 16.18 -13.05 15.94
CA LEU A 8 17.02 -11.94 15.49
C LEU A 8 16.47 -11.25 14.23
N PRO A 9 16.64 -9.93 14.09
CA PRO A 9 16.38 -9.24 12.82
C PRO A 9 17.34 -9.68 11.71
N VAL A 10 16.91 -9.48 10.46
CA VAL A 10 17.72 -9.73 9.26
C VAL A 10 17.99 -8.43 8.50
N ARG A 11 19.21 -8.33 7.97
CA ARG A 11 19.70 -7.26 7.09
C ARG A 11 20.02 -7.86 5.72
N CYS A 12 19.56 -7.21 4.65
CA CYS A 12 19.91 -7.60 3.29
C CYS A 12 21.33 -7.10 2.97
N THR A 13 22.18 -7.99 2.49
CA THR A 13 23.59 -7.70 2.15
C THR A 13 23.87 -7.86 0.66
N GLY A 14 23.03 -8.59 -0.07
CA GLY A 14 23.20 -8.81 -1.51
C GLY A 14 21.90 -9.24 -2.19
N ILE A 15 21.79 -8.97 -3.48
CA ILE A 15 20.67 -9.39 -4.31
C ILE A 15 21.22 -9.93 -5.63
N LYS A 16 20.92 -11.19 -5.95
CA LYS A 16 21.21 -11.78 -7.26
C LYS A 16 19.99 -11.67 -8.15
N ARG A 17 20.21 -11.32 -9.42
CA ARG A 17 19.16 -11.14 -10.43
C ARG A 17 19.47 -11.96 -11.67
N THR A 18 18.41 -12.39 -12.36
CA THR A 18 18.48 -12.90 -13.73
C THR A 18 19.18 -11.89 -14.64
N ARG A 19 19.84 -12.40 -15.69
CA ARG A 19 20.33 -11.54 -16.77
C ARG A 19 19.14 -10.88 -17.45
N ALA A 20 19.15 -9.55 -17.59
CA ALA A 20 18.13 -8.83 -18.32
C ALA A 20 18.17 -9.27 -19.79
N SER A 21 17.07 -9.84 -20.28
CA SER A 21 16.89 -10.15 -21.70
C SER A 21 16.34 -8.89 -22.39
N GLY A 22 17.21 -8.12 -23.03
CA GLY A 22 16.83 -6.96 -23.85
C GLY A 22 17.36 -5.62 -23.32
N GLY A 23 17.89 -4.81 -24.22
CA GLY A 23 18.65 -3.58 -23.96
C GLY A 23 17.88 -2.38 -23.43
N ASP A 24 16.74 -2.58 -22.76
CA ASP A 24 15.97 -1.49 -22.16
C ASP A 24 16.10 -1.52 -20.65
N GLY A 25 17.18 -0.93 -20.11
CA GLY A 25 17.37 -0.37 -18.75
C GLY A 25 16.86 -1.11 -17.49
N GLY A 26 16.25 -2.28 -17.62
CA GLY A 26 15.42 -2.94 -16.63
C GLY A 26 16.26 -3.87 -15.77
N ARG A 27 16.09 -3.78 -14.45
CA ARG A 27 16.73 -4.74 -13.53
C ARG A 27 16.03 -6.09 -13.69
N GLY A 28 16.78 -7.13 -14.04
CA GLY A 28 16.26 -8.51 -14.12
C GLY A 28 15.54 -8.95 -12.83
N ALA A 29 14.72 -10.00 -12.94
CA ALA A 29 13.99 -10.59 -11.81
C ALA A 29 14.95 -11.02 -10.70
N VAL A 30 14.57 -10.82 -9.44
CA VAL A 30 15.34 -11.24 -8.27
C VAL A 30 15.27 -12.76 -8.13
N GLU A 31 16.43 -13.42 -8.09
CA GLU A 31 16.53 -14.86 -7.87
C GLU A 31 16.86 -15.20 -6.42
N GLU A 32 17.73 -14.39 -5.79
CA GLU A 32 18.25 -14.66 -4.46
C GLU A 32 18.42 -13.34 -3.70
N VAL A 33 18.09 -13.37 -2.41
CA VAL A 33 18.37 -12.28 -1.47
C VAL A 33 19.25 -12.83 -0.36
N GLN A 34 20.45 -12.27 -0.25
CA GLN A 34 21.42 -12.64 0.77
C GLN A 34 21.15 -11.84 2.04
N LEU A 35 21.09 -12.55 3.16
CA LEU A 35 20.69 -12.01 4.45
C LEU A 35 21.74 -12.32 5.51
N GLU A 36 21.99 -11.35 6.39
CA GLU A 36 22.76 -11.54 7.62
C GLU A 36 21.89 -11.29 8.85
N LEU A 37 22.16 -12.04 9.91
CA LEU A 37 21.55 -11.85 11.22
C LEU A 37 22.18 -10.63 11.90
N VAL A 38 21.33 -9.69 12.34
CA VAL A 38 21.77 -8.52 13.07
C VAL A 38 21.95 -8.90 14.54
N LYS A 39 23.20 -9.05 14.98
CA LYS A 39 23.59 -9.39 16.36
C LYS A 39 24.04 -8.18 17.20
N GLU A 40 24.25 -7.04 16.55
CA GLU A 40 24.74 -5.79 17.16
C GLU A 40 23.74 -5.25 18.20
N GLU A 41 24.16 -5.07 19.45
CA GLU A 41 23.40 -4.32 20.45
C GLU A 41 23.29 -2.84 20.02
N GLY A 42 22.08 -2.29 20.07
CA GLY A 42 21.79 -0.91 19.63
C GLY A 42 21.42 -0.76 18.15
N ALA A 43 21.38 -1.84 17.37
CA ALA A 43 20.94 -1.78 15.98
C ALA A 43 19.50 -1.24 15.85
N PRO A 44 19.17 -0.51 14.76
CA PRO A 44 17.83 0.03 14.55
C PRO A 44 16.75 -1.06 14.63
N ARG A 45 15.68 -0.80 15.38
CA ARG A 45 14.56 -1.72 15.50
C ARG A 45 13.96 -1.99 14.11
N PRO A 46 13.67 -3.26 13.76
CA PRO A 46 13.07 -3.58 12.48
C PRO A 46 11.69 -2.94 12.36
N LYS A 47 11.42 -2.30 11.21
CA LYS A 47 10.16 -1.59 10.93
C LYS A 47 8.95 -2.51 10.69
N GLY A 48 9.17 -3.81 10.57
CA GLY A 48 8.11 -4.76 10.26
C GLY A 48 8.59 -6.21 10.28
N ASN A 49 7.60 -7.10 10.37
CA ASN A 49 7.77 -8.55 10.33
C ASN A 49 7.29 -9.10 8.99
N ILE A 50 7.99 -10.10 8.47
CA ILE A 50 7.58 -10.85 7.27
C ILE A 50 7.42 -12.33 7.60
N THR A 51 6.47 -12.97 6.93
CA THR A 51 6.29 -14.43 6.95
C THR A 51 7.32 -15.06 6.03
N TRP A 52 7.74 -16.28 6.35
CA TRP A 52 8.75 -17.05 5.63
C TRP A 52 8.48 -18.54 5.83
N VAL A 53 9.06 -19.37 4.97
CA VAL A 53 9.11 -20.83 5.10
C VAL A 53 10.57 -21.28 4.94
N PRO A 54 11.00 -22.36 5.59
CA PRO A 54 12.38 -22.83 5.52
C PRO A 54 12.72 -23.34 4.11
N GLY A 55 13.89 -23.00 3.57
CA GLY A 55 14.30 -23.50 2.25
C GLY A 55 14.38 -25.03 2.19
N GLY A 56 14.79 -25.67 3.29
CA GLY A 56 14.77 -27.12 3.45
C GLY A 56 13.45 -27.62 4.03
N GLY A 57 12.85 -28.63 3.41
CA GLY A 57 11.64 -29.31 3.90
C GLY A 57 10.32 -28.60 3.61
N SER A 58 10.33 -27.39 3.04
CA SER A 58 9.10 -26.75 2.55
C SER A 58 8.38 -27.65 1.56
N VAL A 59 7.05 -27.65 1.63
CA VAL A 59 6.20 -28.46 0.75
C VAL A 59 5.78 -27.61 -0.43
N ALA A 60 6.05 -28.09 -1.64
CA ALA A 60 5.57 -27.46 -2.86
C ALA A 60 4.07 -27.68 -3.03
N CYS A 61 3.35 -26.65 -3.44
CA CYS A 61 1.92 -26.71 -3.69
C CYS A 61 1.49 -25.76 -4.79
N GLU A 62 0.31 -26.03 -5.34
CA GLU A 62 -0.44 -25.09 -6.16
C GLU A 62 -1.32 -24.24 -5.25
N VAL A 63 -1.33 -22.92 -5.48
CA VAL A 63 -2.25 -22.01 -4.80
C VAL A 63 -3.07 -21.27 -5.85
N ARG A 64 -4.40 -21.40 -5.77
CA ARG A 64 -5.36 -20.72 -6.63
C ARG A 64 -5.92 -19.49 -5.91
N LEU A 65 -5.71 -18.32 -6.49
CA LEU A 65 -6.13 -17.04 -5.94
C LEU A 65 -7.35 -16.55 -6.72
N TYR A 66 -8.51 -16.58 -6.08
CA TYR A 66 -9.75 -16.11 -6.68
C TYR A 66 -9.99 -14.61 -6.42
N GLN A 67 -10.62 -13.96 -7.39
CA GLN A 67 -11.19 -12.60 -7.35
C GLN A 67 -12.62 -12.63 -7.91
N HIS A 68 -13.23 -11.45 -8.07
CA HIS A 68 -14.52 -11.36 -8.75
C HIS A 68 -14.43 -11.93 -10.17
N LEU A 69 -15.43 -12.74 -10.54
CA LEU A 69 -15.54 -13.34 -11.87
C LEU A 69 -15.73 -12.27 -12.95
N PHE A 70 -16.41 -11.18 -12.60
CA PHE A 70 -16.66 -10.05 -13.49
C PHE A 70 -15.82 -8.84 -13.07
N ASP A 71 -15.48 -7.99 -14.04
CA ASP A 71 -14.73 -6.75 -13.82
C ASP A 71 -15.64 -5.52 -13.57
N CYS A 72 -16.95 -5.71 -13.67
CA CYS A 72 -17.97 -4.71 -13.39
C CYS A 72 -18.98 -5.19 -12.32
N GLU A 73 -19.62 -4.25 -11.63
CA GLU A 73 -20.64 -4.57 -10.61
C GLU A 73 -21.97 -4.99 -11.25
N ASP A 74 -22.45 -4.21 -12.23
CA ASP A 74 -23.68 -4.48 -12.97
C ASP A 74 -23.33 -5.14 -14.31
N VAL A 75 -23.46 -6.47 -14.37
CA VAL A 75 -23.16 -7.26 -15.57
C VAL A 75 -24.37 -7.24 -16.52
N PRO A 76 -24.23 -6.77 -17.78
CA PRO A 76 -25.33 -6.78 -18.74
C PRO A 76 -25.64 -8.20 -19.25
N ASP A 77 -26.93 -8.53 -19.35
CA ASP A 77 -27.39 -9.87 -19.77
C ASP A 77 -26.96 -10.25 -21.19
N ASP A 78 -26.97 -9.31 -22.13
CA ASP A 78 -26.71 -9.58 -23.55
C ASP A 78 -25.22 -9.52 -23.95
N SER A 79 -24.31 -9.27 -23.00
CA SER A 79 -22.87 -9.10 -23.29
C SER A 79 -21.93 -9.46 -22.12
N TRP A 80 -22.37 -10.31 -21.20
CA TRP A 80 -21.65 -10.63 -19.96
C TRP A 80 -20.27 -11.26 -20.22
N GLU A 81 -20.06 -11.96 -21.34
CA GLU A 81 -18.80 -12.63 -21.66
C GLU A 81 -17.65 -11.64 -21.79
N HIS A 82 -17.94 -10.41 -22.23
CA HIS A 82 -16.96 -9.34 -22.36
C HIS A 82 -16.52 -8.74 -21.02
N HIS A 83 -17.26 -9.04 -19.95
CA HIS A 83 -17.00 -8.55 -18.60
C HIS A 83 -16.32 -9.61 -17.73
N LEU A 84 -15.97 -10.78 -18.28
CA LEU A 84 -15.20 -11.78 -17.54
C LEU A 84 -13.83 -11.23 -17.18
N ASN A 85 -13.53 -11.22 -15.89
CA ASN A 85 -12.24 -10.80 -15.37
C ASN A 85 -11.19 -11.88 -15.67
N PRO A 86 -10.18 -11.61 -16.51
CA PRO A 86 -9.12 -12.57 -16.81
C PRO A 86 -8.21 -12.86 -15.61
N ALA A 87 -8.26 -12.03 -14.56
CA ALA A 87 -7.59 -12.22 -13.28
C ALA A 87 -8.53 -12.74 -12.17
N SER A 88 -9.72 -13.22 -12.54
CA SER A 88 -10.67 -13.88 -11.62
C SER A 88 -10.07 -15.11 -10.95
N GLU A 89 -9.15 -15.78 -11.64
CA GLU A 89 -8.31 -16.84 -11.10
C GLU A 89 -6.85 -16.59 -11.46
N VAL A 90 -5.97 -16.63 -10.45
CA VAL A 90 -4.52 -16.63 -10.65
C VAL A 90 -3.93 -17.87 -9.98
N VAL A 91 -3.35 -18.75 -10.79
CA VAL A 91 -2.71 -19.99 -10.33
C VAL A 91 -1.22 -19.76 -10.03
N CYS A 92 -0.80 -20.10 -8.82
CA CYS A 92 0.59 -20.10 -8.37
C CYS A 92 1.08 -21.55 -8.25
N PRO A 93 1.65 -22.16 -9.30
CA PRO A 93 1.95 -23.61 -9.33
C PRO A 93 3.19 -24.02 -8.52
N ARG A 94 3.98 -23.05 -8.06
CA ARG A 94 5.25 -23.28 -7.33
C ARG A 94 5.28 -22.53 -6.00
N ALA A 95 4.13 -22.49 -5.32
CA ALA A 95 4.07 -21.94 -3.97
C ALA A 95 4.73 -22.91 -2.98
N LEU A 96 5.27 -22.36 -1.89
CA LEU A 96 5.87 -23.12 -0.81
C LEU A 96 5.10 -22.89 0.48
N VAL A 97 4.75 -23.97 1.17
CA VAL A 97 4.11 -23.94 2.48
C VAL A 97 4.98 -24.61 3.54
N ASP A 98 4.75 -24.24 4.79
CA ASP A 98 5.52 -24.72 5.93
C ASP A 98 5.40 -26.26 6.11
N PRO A 99 6.48 -26.98 6.49
CA PRO A 99 6.45 -28.43 6.66
C PRO A 99 5.43 -28.92 7.71
N SER A 100 5.00 -28.05 8.64
CA SER A 100 3.99 -28.40 9.64
C SER A 100 2.67 -28.86 9.04
N ILE A 101 2.38 -28.52 7.77
CA ILE A 101 1.17 -28.94 7.07
C ILE A 101 1.04 -30.46 6.93
N ILE A 102 2.17 -31.18 6.88
CA ILE A 102 2.23 -32.64 6.80
C ILE A 102 2.74 -33.29 8.09
N ALA A 103 3.19 -32.48 9.07
CA ALA A 103 3.77 -33.00 10.30
C ALA A 103 2.70 -33.63 11.21
N GLY A 104 2.88 -34.91 11.52
CA GLY A 104 2.12 -35.64 12.54
C GLY A 104 0.82 -36.32 12.07
N LYS A 105 0.07 -35.73 11.13
CA LYS A 105 -1.22 -36.29 10.65
C LYS A 105 -1.19 -36.81 9.20
N GLY A 106 -0.05 -36.71 8.52
CA GLY A 106 0.05 -37.00 7.08
C GLY A 106 -0.45 -35.83 6.23
N HIS A 107 -0.73 -36.10 4.95
CA HIS A 107 -1.21 -35.06 4.03
C HIS A 107 -2.59 -34.51 4.47
N PRO A 108 -2.83 -33.20 4.29
CA PRO A 108 -4.07 -32.61 4.72
C PRO A 108 -5.23 -33.12 3.85
N SER A 109 -6.37 -33.42 4.47
CA SER A 109 -7.57 -33.84 3.75
C SER A 109 -8.21 -32.68 3.00
N ALA A 110 -8.93 -32.98 1.92
CA ALA A 110 -9.79 -32.01 1.24
C ALA A 110 -10.69 -31.27 2.24
N PHE A 111 -10.95 -30.00 1.96
CA PHE A 111 -11.74 -29.09 2.81
C PHE A 111 -11.11 -28.73 4.16
N THR A 112 -9.84 -29.09 4.42
CA THR A 112 -9.14 -28.58 5.60
C THR A 112 -8.84 -27.09 5.44
N HIS A 113 -9.10 -26.30 6.48
CA HIS A 113 -8.96 -24.84 6.44
C HIS A 113 -7.69 -24.38 7.14
N TYR A 114 -7.02 -23.39 6.55
CA TYR A 114 -5.81 -22.77 7.07
C TYR A 114 -5.85 -21.26 6.93
N GLN A 115 -5.17 -20.55 7.83
CA GLN A 115 -4.85 -19.15 7.63
C GLN A 115 -3.39 -19.04 7.20
N PHE A 116 -3.15 -18.64 5.95
CA PHE A 116 -1.80 -18.30 5.51
C PHE A 116 -1.52 -16.87 5.96
N GLU A 117 -0.55 -16.76 6.86
CA GLU A 117 -0.29 -15.49 7.54
C GLU A 117 0.03 -14.36 6.55
N ARG A 118 -0.62 -13.21 6.75
CA ARG A 118 -0.55 -12.02 5.87
C ARG A 118 -1.13 -12.20 4.46
N PHE A 119 -1.57 -13.40 4.08
CA PHE A 119 -2.15 -13.66 2.76
C PHE A 119 -3.68 -13.77 2.81
N GLY A 120 -4.23 -14.62 3.68
CA GLY A 120 -5.66 -14.91 3.67
C GLY A 120 -6.02 -16.21 4.36
N PHE A 121 -7.29 -16.59 4.23
CA PHE A 121 -7.77 -17.91 4.59
C PHE A 121 -7.84 -18.77 3.33
N PHE A 122 -7.41 -20.01 3.48
CA PHE A 122 -7.25 -20.99 2.42
C PHE A 122 -7.92 -22.30 2.81
N VAL A 123 -8.37 -23.05 1.82
CA VAL A 123 -8.92 -24.39 1.98
C VAL A 123 -8.21 -25.35 1.04
N VAL A 124 -8.00 -26.59 1.49
CA VAL A 124 -7.45 -27.66 0.65
C VAL A 124 -8.49 -28.05 -0.39
N ASP A 125 -8.11 -27.95 -1.65
CA ASP A 125 -8.98 -28.29 -2.79
C ASP A 125 -9.08 -29.81 -2.98
N PRO A 126 -10.23 -30.35 -3.41
CA PRO A 126 -10.41 -31.78 -3.72
C PRO A 126 -9.45 -32.37 -4.77
N ASP A 127 -8.83 -31.54 -5.61
CA ASP A 127 -7.76 -31.94 -6.54
C ASP A 127 -6.48 -32.38 -5.81
N THR A 128 -6.37 -32.12 -4.50
CA THR A 128 -5.29 -32.62 -3.65
C THR A 128 -5.34 -34.14 -3.57
N LYS A 129 -4.22 -34.77 -3.90
CA LYS A 129 -4.12 -36.23 -3.88
C LYS A 129 -3.77 -36.72 -2.47
N PRO A 130 -4.46 -37.77 -1.96
CA PRO A 130 -4.18 -38.33 -0.63
C PRO A 130 -2.75 -38.87 -0.47
N ASP A 131 -2.10 -39.25 -1.58
CA ASP A 131 -0.71 -39.74 -1.61
C ASP A 131 0.33 -38.63 -1.46
N GLY A 132 -0.09 -37.35 -1.47
CA GLY A 132 0.79 -36.21 -1.32
C GLY A 132 1.53 -35.76 -2.57
N SER A 133 1.31 -36.42 -3.70
CA SER A 133 1.94 -36.06 -4.98
C SER A 133 1.40 -34.73 -5.54
N THR A 134 0.24 -34.28 -5.07
CA THR A 134 -0.37 -33.01 -5.48
C THR A 134 -1.05 -32.38 -4.28
N LEU A 135 -0.71 -31.14 -3.98
CA LEU A 135 -1.29 -30.35 -2.90
C LEU A 135 -1.77 -29.02 -3.47
N VAL A 136 -3.07 -28.76 -3.32
CA VAL A 136 -3.74 -27.60 -3.94
C VAL A 136 -4.50 -26.83 -2.86
N PHE A 137 -4.30 -25.52 -2.83
CA PHE A 137 -5.02 -24.62 -1.94
C PHE A 137 -5.80 -23.57 -2.70
N ASN A 138 -7.05 -23.37 -2.31
CA ASN A 138 -7.90 -22.29 -2.78
C ASN A 138 -7.95 -21.17 -1.75
N ARG A 139 -7.71 -19.92 -2.16
CA ARG A 139 -7.94 -18.78 -1.29
C ARG A 139 -9.43 -18.52 -1.14
N THR A 140 -9.96 -18.74 0.06
CA THR A 140 -11.37 -18.48 0.39
C THR A 140 -11.64 -16.98 0.52
N VAL A 141 -10.81 -16.26 1.29
CA VAL A 141 -10.97 -14.82 1.51
C VAL A 141 -9.64 -14.18 1.89
N THR A 142 -9.43 -12.93 1.44
CA THR A 142 -8.27 -12.13 1.84
C THR A 142 -8.41 -11.62 3.26
N LEU A 143 -7.28 -11.39 3.94
CA LEU A 143 -7.32 -10.67 5.21
C LEU A 143 -7.81 -9.24 4.99
N ARG A 144 -8.53 -8.67 5.96
CA ARG A 144 -8.87 -7.25 5.95
C ARG A 144 -7.59 -6.43 5.98
N GLU A 145 -7.43 -5.53 5.02
CA GLU A 145 -6.41 -4.51 5.13
C GLU A 145 -6.83 -3.49 6.20
N SER A 146 -5.97 -3.27 7.19
CA SER A 146 -6.16 -2.23 8.19
C SER A 146 -5.78 -0.87 7.58
N GLY A 147 -6.69 -0.27 6.83
CA GLY A 147 -6.51 1.06 6.23
C GLY A 147 -7.41 1.28 5.01
N PRO A 148 -7.73 2.54 4.65
CA PRO A 148 -8.52 2.83 3.46
C PRO A 148 -7.72 2.41 2.22
N LYS A 149 -8.11 1.27 1.64
CA LYS A 149 -7.59 0.77 0.38
C LYS A 149 -8.24 1.58 -0.74
N LYS A 150 -7.55 2.63 -1.22
CA LYS A 150 -7.82 3.14 -2.56
C LYS A 150 -7.24 2.12 -3.53
N GLU A 151 -8.10 1.56 -4.37
CA GLU A 151 -7.72 0.69 -5.48
C GLU A 151 -6.58 1.35 -6.25
N SER A 152 -5.43 0.68 -6.27
CA SER A 152 -4.26 1.13 -7.00
C SER A 152 -3.92 0.11 -8.06
N SER A 153 -4.58 0.23 -9.21
CA SER A 153 -3.99 -0.16 -10.47
C SER A 153 -2.89 0.86 -10.82
N GLY A 154 -1.68 0.38 -11.09
CA GLY A 154 -0.64 1.15 -11.78
C GLY A 154 0.26 2.08 -10.94
N ASP A 155 1.55 1.73 -10.95
CA ASP A 155 2.73 2.60 -10.75
C ASP A 155 2.99 3.23 -9.35
N ASN A 156 4.08 2.78 -8.72
CA ASN A 156 4.61 3.35 -7.47
C ASN A 156 5.26 4.74 -7.65
N SER A 157 5.50 5.21 -8.88
CA SER A 157 6.01 6.57 -9.15
C SER A 157 5.02 7.64 -8.67
N SER A 158 3.73 7.41 -8.92
CA SER A 158 2.62 8.32 -8.64
C SER A 158 2.47 8.65 -7.15
N ARG A 159 2.68 7.68 -6.24
CA ARG A 159 2.62 7.94 -4.79
C ARG A 159 3.74 8.85 -4.31
N LYS A 160 4.95 8.69 -4.83
CA LYS A 160 6.11 9.52 -4.43
C LYS A 160 5.94 10.95 -4.94
N GLU A 161 5.46 11.11 -6.17
CA GLU A 161 5.18 12.43 -6.76
C GLU A 161 4.01 13.13 -6.09
N GLN A 162 2.91 12.42 -5.79
CA GLN A 162 1.78 13.00 -5.04
C GLN A 162 2.21 13.45 -3.64
N GLN A 163 3.02 12.64 -2.94
CA GLN A 163 3.51 12.99 -1.60
C GLN A 163 4.51 14.16 -1.64
N ALA A 164 5.39 14.19 -2.65
CA ALA A 164 6.29 15.31 -2.88
C ALA A 164 5.54 16.59 -3.27
N ALA A 165 4.53 16.51 -4.14
CA ALA A 165 3.69 17.63 -4.52
C ALA A 165 2.87 18.15 -3.34
N GLN A 166 2.38 17.27 -2.47
CA GLN A 166 1.62 17.64 -1.28
C GLN A 166 2.52 18.29 -0.21
N LEU A 167 3.75 17.80 -0.04
CA LEU A 167 4.78 18.43 0.81
C LEU A 167 5.24 19.77 0.24
N ALA A 168 5.43 19.87 -1.08
CA ALA A 168 5.80 21.11 -1.76
C ALA A 168 4.67 22.14 -1.70
N ALA A 169 3.41 21.74 -1.90
CA ALA A 169 2.25 22.62 -1.74
C ALA A 169 2.09 23.09 -0.30
N LYS A 170 2.35 22.21 0.69
CA LYS A 170 2.35 22.59 2.11
C LYS A 170 3.51 23.55 2.42
N ALA A 171 4.72 23.27 1.94
CA ALA A 171 5.89 24.12 2.14
C ALA A 171 5.73 25.49 1.46
N ALA A 172 5.13 25.53 0.27
CA ALA A 172 4.78 26.75 -0.44
C ALA A 172 3.74 27.53 0.35
N ARG A 173 2.65 26.90 0.81
CA ARG A 173 1.65 27.54 1.69
C ARG A 173 2.24 28.10 2.97
N GLU A 174 3.20 27.41 3.58
CA GLU A 174 3.89 27.85 4.80
C GLU A 174 4.89 29.01 4.55
N ASN A 175 5.27 29.28 3.30
CA ASN A 175 6.18 30.38 2.93
C ASN A 175 5.42 31.64 2.44
N ILE A 176 4.11 31.56 2.25
CA ILE A 176 3.31 32.73 1.84
C ILE A 176 3.16 33.67 3.04
N ALA A 177 3.45 34.95 2.81
CA ALA A 177 3.26 36.00 3.80
C ALA A 177 1.79 36.04 4.26
N PRO A 178 1.50 36.34 5.54
CA PRO A 178 0.14 36.30 6.06
C PRO A 178 -0.85 37.21 5.30
N GLU A 179 -0.35 38.31 4.73
CA GLU A 179 -1.11 39.28 3.92
C GLU A 179 -1.45 38.75 2.51
N ASP A 180 -0.70 37.78 1.99
CA ASP A 180 -0.91 37.21 0.66
C ASP A 180 -1.62 35.84 0.71
N PHE A 181 -1.85 35.33 1.93
CA PHE A 181 -2.42 34.00 2.17
C PHE A 181 -3.79 33.80 1.52
N PHE A 182 -4.64 34.84 1.54
CA PHE A 182 -5.96 34.79 0.91
C PHE A 182 -5.99 35.37 -0.50
N LYS A 183 -5.03 36.22 -0.88
CA LYS A 183 -4.96 36.81 -2.22
C LYS A 183 -4.74 35.78 -3.33
N SER A 184 -4.15 34.63 -2.99
CA SER A 184 -3.98 33.49 -3.90
C SER A 184 -5.26 32.65 -4.10
N GLN A 185 -6.34 32.92 -3.36
CA GLN A 185 -7.61 32.21 -3.44
C GLN A 185 -8.64 33.00 -4.25
N THR A 186 -8.27 33.38 -5.46
CA THR A 186 -9.10 34.19 -6.37
C THR A 186 -10.35 33.45 -6.84
N ASP A 187 -10.41 32.13 -6.65
CA ASP A 187 -11.60 31.29 -6.86
C ASP A 187 -12.70 31.52 -5.81
N LYS A 188 -12.35 32.16 -4.68
CA LYS A 188 -13.24 32.30 -3.51
C LYS A 188 -13.52 33.74 -3.10
N TYR A 189 -12.61 34.66 -3.39
CA TYR A 189 -12.68 36.03 -2.89
C TYR A 189 -12.31 37.02 -3.99
N SER A 190 -13.08 38.11 -4.08
CA SER A 190 -12.91 39.15 -5.10
C SER A 190 -12.25 40.43 -4.59
N ALA A 191 -12.34 40.72 -3.28
CA ALA A 191 -11.79 41.93 -2.68
C ALA A 191 -11.18 41.66 -1.29
N PHE A 192 -10.17 42.46 -0.92
CA PHE A 192 -9.37 42.30 0.30
C PHE A 192 -9.13 43.65 0.98
N ASP A 193 -8.95 43.65 2.31
CA ASP A 193 -8.58 44.85 3.08
C ASP A 193 -7.06 45.12 3.07
N ALA A 194 -6.61 46.18 3.77
CA ALA A 194 -5.21 46.57 3.85
C ALA A 194 -4.33 45.51 4.50
N GLU A 195 -4.92 44.67 5.35
CA GLU A 195 -4.28 43.56 6.04
C GLU A 195 -4.34 42.24 5.23
N GLY A 196 -4.95 42.25 4.03
CA GLY A 196 -5.05 41.09 3.13
C GLY A 196 -6.16 40.11 3.50
N LEU A 197 -7.13 40.50 4.31
CA LEU A 197 -8.29 39.70 4.68
C LEU A 197 -9.41 39.87 3.64
N PRO A 198 -10.07 38.77 3.20
CA PRO A 198 -11.20 38.88 2.28
C PRO A 198 -12.36 39.70 2.83
N THR A 199 -12.88 40.60 2.01
CA THR A 199 -14.05 41.44 2.31
C THR A 199 -15.28 41.03 1.50
N HIS A 200 -15.09 40.51 0.29
CA HIS A 200 -16.16 40.07 -0.61
C HIS A 200 -15.90 38.64 -1.10
N ASP A 201 -16.97 37.89 -1.35
CA ASP A 201 -16.90 36.57 -1.95
C ASP A 201 -16.57 36.63 -3.45
N LYS A 202 -16.55 35.47 -4.13
CA LYS A 202 -16.25 35.37 -5.57
C LYS A 202 -17.23 36.14 -6.46
N ASP A 203 -18.47 36.36 -5.99
CA ASP A 203 -19.55 37.00 -6.73
C ASP A 203 -19.59 38.51 -6.47
N GLY A 204 -18.72 39.02 -5.58
CA GLY A 204 -18.63 40.43 -5.24
C GLY A 204 -19.58 40.83 -4.11
N GLU A 205 -20.17 39.87 -3.39
CA GLU A 205 -21.06 40.14 -2.26
C GLU A 205 -20.26 40.25 -0.95
N PRO A 206 -20.64 41.18 -0.04
CA PRO A 206 -19.91 41.40 1.19
C PRO A 206 -20.01 40.20 2.14
N LEU A 207 -18.85 39.76 2.65
CA LEU A 207 -18.79 38.62 3.56
C LEU A 207 -19.41 38.96 4.93
N SER A 208 -20.11 37.98 5.51
CA SER A 208 -20.71 38.15 6.84
C SER A 208 -19.66 38.36 7.94
N LYS A 209 -20.00 39.13 8.99
CA LYS A 209 -19.13 39.36 10.16
C LYS A 209 -18.61 38.06 10.80
N SER A 210 -19.42 37.00 10.79
CA SER A 210 -19.04 35.68 11.29
C SER A 210 -17.96 35.02 10.43
N MET A 211 -18.08 35.15 9.10
CA MET A 211 -17.11 34.63 8.14
C MET A 211 -15.80 35.40 8.20
N ILE A 212 -15.85 36.73 8.24
CA ILE A 212 -14.68 37.60 8.43
C ILE A 212 -13.91 37.22 9.71
N LYS A 213 -14.62 36.97 10.83
CA LYS A 213 -14.01 36.52 12.08
C LYS A 213 -13.31 35.15 11.95
N LYS A 214 -13.88 34.21 11.18
CA LYS A 214 -13.23 32.91 10.90
C LYS A 214 -11.97 33.08 10.06
N LEU A 215 -12.03 33.87 9.00
CA LEU A 215 -10.90 34.15 8.12
C LEU A 215 -9.75 34.84 8.87
N LYS A 216 -10.07 35.79 9.75
CA LYS A 216 -9.08 36.45 10.61
C LYS A 216 -8.35 35.46 11.51
N LYS A 217 -9.08 34.53 12.13
CA LYS A 217 -8.50 33.47 12.97
C LYS A 217 -7.57 32.55 12.16
N GLU A 218 -7.87 32.33 10.88
CA GLU A 218 -7.06 31.53 9.98
C GLU A 218 -5.80 32.28 9.53
N GLN A 219 -5.92 33.57 9.22
CA GLN A 219 -4.77 34.45 8.96
C GLN A 219 -3.81 34.53 10.16
N ASP A 220 -4.35 34.61 11.38
CA ASP A 220 -3.55 34.66 12.61
C ASP A 220 -2.80 33.35 12.87
N LYS A 221 -3.41 32.20 12.53
CA LYS A 221 -2.72 30.90 12.58
C LYS A 221 -1.57 30.87 11.58
N GLN A 222 -1.81 31.32 10.35
CA GLN A 222 -0.78 31.42 9.32
C GLN A 222 0.36 32.36 9.77
N ARG A 223 0.03 33.52 10.36
CA ARG A 223 1.00 34.48 10.92
C ARG A 223 1.89 33.86 11.99
N LYS A 224 1.31 33.07 12.90
CA LYS A 224 2.08 32.33 13.92
C LYS A 224 3.00 31.29 13.31
N LEU A 225 2.54 30.56 12.29
CA LEU A 225 3.34 29.56 11.58
C LEU A 225 4.51 30.20 10.83
N PHE A 226 4.24 31.27 10.08
CA PHE A 226 5.23 32.03 9.33
C PHE A 226 6.31 32.62 10.25
N ASN A 227 5.92 33.27 11.36
CA ASN A 227 6.87 33.84 12.32
C ASN A 227 7.71 32.76 13.02
N LYS A 228 7.11 31.63 13.41
CA LYS A 228 7.83 30.50 14.02
C LYS A 228 8.85 29.86 13.06
N LYS A 229 8.60 29.93 11.75
CA LYS A 229 9.53 29.46 10.72
C LYS A 229 10.65 30.47 10.47
N LYS A 230 10.31 31.75 10.35
CA LYS A 230 11.28 32.85 10.22
C LYS A 230 12.26 32.92 11.40
N SER A 231 11.83 32.53 12.60
CA SER A 231 12.73 32.44 13.78
C SER A 231 13.60 31.17 13.84
N LYS A 232 13.40 30.22 12.92
CA LYS A 232 14.11 28.92 12.85
C LYS A 232 14.99 28.78 11.60
N ALA A 233 14.84 29.68 10.63
CA ALA A 233 15.68 29.79 9.43
C ALA A 233 16.80 30.80 9.71
#